data_AF-A0A841HD89-F1
#
_entry.id   AF-A0A841HD89-F1
#
_cell.length_a   1.000
_cell.length_b   1.000
_cell.length_c   1.000
_cell.angle_alpha   90.00
_cell.angle_beta   90.00
_cell.angle_gamma   90.00
#
_symmetry.space_group_name_H-M   'P 1'
#
loop_
_entity.id
_entity.type
_entity.pdbx_description
1 polymer ?
#
loop_
_entity_poly.entity_id
_entity_poly.type
_entity_poly.pdbx_seq_one_letter_code
_entity_poly.pdbx_strand_id
1 'polypeptide(L)'
;MVVLATKVYVSGDARERALDGLRSLVGNDIGSLAVTVDVGVRHDDFPTVTLEGPDEVAARNALVESWGEITPEFESGETYVGTLAS
;
A
#
# COMPACT_ATOMS: atom_id res chain seq x y z
N MET A 1 7.03 1.76 -6.48
CA MET A 1 6.07 2.36 -5.51
C MET A 1 4.66 1.83 -5.77
N VAL A 2 3.86 1.53 -4.75
CA VAL A 2 2.44 1.14 -4.83
C VAL A 2 1.63 1.98 -3.86
N VAL A 3 0.42 2.40 -4.23
CA VAL A 3 -0.51 3.08 -3.33
C VAL A 3 -1.58 2.09 -2.92
N LEU A 4 -1.56 1.64 -1.67
CA LEU A 4 -2.47 0.58 -1.22
C LEU A 4 -3.91 1.11 -1.18
N ALA A 5 -4.89 0.31 -1.60
CA ALA A 5 -6.31 0.68 -1.58
C ALA A 5 -6.98 0.57 -0.20
N THR A 6 -6.23 0.93 0.85
CA THR A 6 -6.69 1.01 2.24
C THR A 6 -6.36 2.38 2.81
N LYS A 7 -7.30 3.03 3.49
CA LYS A 7 -7.12 4.38 4.00
C LYS A 7 -6.78 4.38 5.49
N VAL A 8 -5.88 5.27 5.92
CA VAL A 8 -5.55 5.46 7.34
C VAL A 8 -6.47 6.54 7.93
N TYR A 9 -7.44 6.13 8.74
CA TYR A 9 -8.46 7.05 9.29
C TYR A 9 -8.07 7.74 10.61
N VAL A 10 -6.92 7.39 11.17
CA VAL A 10 -6.44 7.91 12.46
C VAL A 10 -5.27 8.86 12.26
N SER A 11 -5.15 9.84 13.15
CA SER A 11 -4.12 10.88 13.12
C SER A 11 -3.24 10.85 14.38
N GLY A 12 -2.16 11.65 14.40
CA GLY A 12 -1.22 11.74 15.53
C GLY A 12 -0.60 10.40 15.90
N ASP A 13 -0.39 10.16 17.20
CA ASP A 13 0.25 8.94 17.70
C ASP A 13 -0.52 7.65 17.35
N ALA A 14 -1.83 7.75 17.09
CA ALA A 14 -2.62 6.61 16.64
C ALA A 14 -2.28 6.25 15.19
N ARG A 15 -1.96 7.24 14.35
CA ARG A 15 -1.46 7.02 12.98
C ARG A 15 -0.15 6.27 12.99
N GLU A 16 0.79 6.67 13.84
CA GLU A 16 2.09 6.01 13.94
C GLU A 16 1.95 4.52 14.29
N ARG A 17 1.12 4.21 15.29
CA ARG A 17 0.82 2.81 15.66
C ARG A 17 0.11 2.04 14.55
N ALA A 18 -0.81 2.67 13.82
CA ALA A 18 -1.47 2.05 12.69
C ALA A 18 -0.48 1.72 11.56
N LEU A 19 0.48 2.62 11.30
CA LEU A 19 1.53 2.41 10.29
C LEU A 19 2.52 1.33 10.71
N ASP A 20 2.84 1.19 11.99
CA ASP A 20 3.68 0.08 12.48
C ASP A 20 2.99 -1.28 12.29
N GLY A 21 1.69 -1.34 12.57
CA GLY A 21 0.88 -2.51 12.22
C GLY A 21 0.89 -2.79 10.72
N LEU A 22 0.66 -1.76 9.90
CA LEU A 22 0.69 -1.89 8.43
C LEU A 22 2.04 -2.41 7.91
N ARG A 23 3.16 -1.92 8.45
CA ARG A 23 4.50 -2.42 8.09
C ARG A 23 4.66 -3.90 8.36
N SER A 24 4.10 -4.39 9.47
CA SER A 24 4.11 -5.81 9.79
C SER A 24 3.26 -6.63 8.81
N LEU A 25 2.09 -6.10 8.41
CA LEU A 25 1.22 -6.76 7.43
C LEU A 25 1.88 -6.82 6.03
N VAL A 26 2.46 -5.72 5.56
CA VAL A 26 3.27 -5.70 4.32
C VAL A 26 4.43 -6.69 4.42
N GLY A 27 5.10 -6.75 5.57
CA GLY A 27 6.18 -7.70 5.81
C GLY A 27 5.73 -9.17 5.75
N ASN A 28 4.49 -9.50 6.11
CA ASN A 28 3.98 -10.86 5.96
C ASN A 28 3.80 -11.25 4.48
N ASP A 29 3.39 -10.31 3.65
CA ASP A 29 3.11 -10.57 2.23
C ASP A 29 4.38 -10.69 1.39
N ILE A 30 5.40 -9.85 1.68
CA ILE A 30 6.59 -9.72 0.83
C ILE A 30 7.92 -9.91 1.56
N GLY A 31 7.92 -10.22 2.86
CA GLY A 31 9.14 -10.28 3.67
C GLY A 31 10.14 -11.37 3.29
N SER A 32 9.75 -12.35 2.47
CA SER A 32 10.66 -13.35 1.90
C SER A 32 11.35 -12.88 0.61
N LEU A 33 10.96 -11.74 0.05
CA LEU A 33 11.51 -11.19 -1.19
C LEU A 33 12.69 -10.26 -0.91
N ALA A 34 13.66 -10.22 -1.82
CA ALA A 34 14.84 -9.39 -1.72
C ALA A 34 14.52 -7.93 -2.09
N VAL A 35 13.79 -7.23 -1.22
CA VAL A 35 13.45 -5.81 -1.38
C VAL A 35 13.59 -5.05 -0.06
N THR A 36 14.01 -3.81 -0.16
CA THR A 36 13.85 -2.82 0.91
C THR A 36 12.48 -2.19 0.78
N VAL A 37 11.83 -1.97 1.93
CA VAL A 37 10.46 -1.44 2.00
C VAL A 37 10.47 -0.14 2.79
N ASP A 38 9.92 0.92 2.21
CA ASP A 38 9.60 2.17 2.90
C ASP A 38 8.10 2.45 2.83
N VAL A 39 7.49 2.75 3.98
CA VAL A 39 6.04 3.00 4.08
C VAL A 39 5.81 4.45 4.50
N GLY A 40 5.22 5.19 3.57
CA GLY A 40 4.73 6.56 3.74
C GLY A 40 3.21 6.65 3.68
N VAL A 41 2.68 7.86 3.75
CA VAL A 41 1.25 8.14 3.55
C VAL A 41 1.12 9.40 2.71
N ARG A 42 0.23 9.35 1.72
CA ARG A 42 -0.12 10.48 0.86
C ARG A 42 -1.01 11.51 1.58
N HIS A 43 -1.25 12.62 0.89
CA HIS A 43 -2.12 13.70 1.35
C HIS A 43 -3.61 13.31 1.47
N ASP A 44 -4.02 12.21 0.83
CA ASP A 44 -5.39 11.65 0.85
C ASP A 44 -5.52 10.47 1.84
N ASP A 45 -4.55 10.32 2.74
CA ASP A 45 -4.40 9.30 3.79
C ASP A 45 -4.25 7.85 3.30
N PHE A 46 -3.97 7.64 2.00
CA PHE A 46 -3.59 6.32 1.49
C PHE A 46 -2.10 6.04 1.71
N PRO A 47 -1.72 4.87 2.24
CA PRO A 47 -0.34 4.46 2.36
C PRO A 47 0.35 4.28 1.01
N THR A 48 1.60 4.72 0.93
CA THR A 48 2.51 4.42 -0.19
C THR A 48 3.57 3.45 0.27
N VAL A 49 3.79 2.39 -0.50
CA VAL A 49 4.89 1.45 -0.30
C VAL A 49 5.92 1.65 -1.40
N THR A 50 7.09 2.16 -1.04
CA THR A 50 8.25 2.22 -1.93
C THR A 50 9.05 0.94 -1.76
N LEU A 51 9.43 0.34 -2.89
CA LEU A 51 10.12 -0.95 -2.96
C LEU A 51 11.38 -0.74 -3.77
N GLU A 52 12.50 -1.28 -3.30
CA GLU A 52 13.78 -1.22 -4.01
C GLU A 52 14.52 -2.55 -3.85
N GLY A 53 14.93 -3.17 -4.95
CA GLY A 53 15.74 -4.40 -4.93
C GLY A 53 15.44 -5.35 -6.09
N PRO A 54 16.13 -6.50 -6.14
CA PRO A 54 15.97 -7.49 -7.20
C PRO A 54 14.53 -7.97 -7.42
N ASP A 55 13.73 -8.07 -6.35
CA ASP A 55 12.37 -8.61 -6.40
C ASP A 55 11.28 -7.52 -6.45
N GLU A 56 11.62 -6.27 -6.81
CA GLU A 56 10.70 -5.12 -6.78
C GLU A 56 9.38 -5.40 -7.51
N VAL A 57 9.44 -5.98 -8.70
CA VAL A 57 8.25 -6.28 -9.52
C VAL A 57 7.38 -7.36 -8.88
N ALA A 58 7.99 -8.41 -8.34
CA ALA A 58 7.26 -9.49 -7.67
C ALA A 58 6.58 -8.96 -6.39
N ALA A 59 7.30 -8.19 -5.59
CA ALA A 59 6.77 -7.56 -4.39
C ALA A 59 5.63 -6.58 -4.71
N ARG A 60 5.79 -5.78 -5.76
CA ARG A 60 4.73 -4.88 -6.25
C ARG A 60 3.48 -5.65 -6.62
N ASN A 61 3.59 -6.69 -7.44
CA ASN A 61 2.44 -7.47 -7.90
C ASN A 61 1.72 -8.16 -6.73
N ALA A 62 2.47 -8.74 -5.78
CA ALA A 62 1.90 -9.38 -4.58
C ALA A 62 1.10 -8.39 -3.71
N LEU A 63 1.61 -7.17 -3.54
CA LEU A 63 0.90 -6.12 -2.80
C LEU A 63 -0.37 -5.65 -3.54
N VAL A 64 -0.30 -5.49 -4.87
CA VAL A 64 -1.49 -5.11 -5.68
C VAL A 64 -2.57 -6.20 -5.59
N GLU A 65 -2.19 -7.47 -5.65
CA GLU A 65 -3.14 -8.59 -5.51
C GLU A 65 -3.80 -8.61 -4.12
N SER A 66 -3.00 -8.41 -3.06
CA SER A 66 -3.48 -8.55 -1.68
C SER A 66 -4.26 -7.33 -1.18
N TRP A 67 -3.91 -6.12 -1.64
CA TRP A 67 -4.43 -4.87 -1.10
C TRP A 67 -5.20 -4.01 -2.11
N GLY A 68 -5.08 -4.31 -3.40
CA GLY A 68 -5.47 -3.38 -4.47
C GLY A 68 -4.52 -2.18 -4.60
N GLU A 69 -4.65 -1.46 -5.72
CA GLU A 69 -3.89 -0.23 -5.99
C GLU A 69 -4.84 0.95 -6.26
N ILE A 70 -4.59 2.07 -5.60
CA ILE A 70 -5.21 3.35 -5.96
C ILE A 70 -4.48 3.93 -7.17
N THR A 71 -5.18 4.00 -8.29
CA THR A 71 -4.73 4.65 -9.52
C THR A 71 -5.29 6.06 -9.65
N PRO A 72 -4.54 7.04 -10.19
CA PRO A 72 -5.06 8.36 -10.51
C PRO A 72 -6.00 8.36 -11.73
N GLU A 73 -5.96 7.31 -12.56
CA GLU A 73 -6.70 7.21 -13.81
C GLU A 73 -7.54 5.92 -13.85
N PHE A 74 -8.79 6.05 -14.27
CA PHE A 74 -9.72 4.93 -14.41
C PHE A 74 -10.12 4.74 -15.86
N GLU A 75 -10.10 3.50 -16.31
CA GLU A 75 -10.49 3.08 -17.64
C GLU A 75 -11.93 2.56 -17.63
N SER A 76 -12.66 2.86 -18.71
CA SER A 76 -14.05 2.44 -18.83
C SER A 76 -14.15 0.93 -19.02
N GLY A 77 -14.94 0.27 -18.17
CA GLY A 77 -15.16 -1.18 -18.23
C GLY A 77 -14.26 -1.98 -17.29
N GLU A 78 -13.28 -1.33 -16.66
CA GLU A 78 -12.39 -1.95 -15.67
C GLU A 78 -12.99 -1.89 -14.26
N THR A 79 -12.53 -2.80 -13.39
CA THR A 79 -12.94 -2.88 -11.98
C THR A 79 -11.78 -2.48 -11.07
N TYR A 80 -12.06 -1.61 -10.10
CA TYR A 80 -11.06 -1.06 -9.19
C TYR A 80 -11.41 -1.32 -7.73
N VAL A 81 -10.38 -1.42 -6.89
CA VAL A 81 -10.50 -1.56 -5.43
C VAL A 81 -10.24 -0.20 -4.80
N GLY A 82 -11.04 0.18 -3.81
CA GLY A 82 -10.88 1.44 -3.10
C GLY A 82 -11.79 1.54 -1.89
N THR A 83 -11.58 2.60 -1.11
CA THR A 83 -12.50 2.98 -0.03
C THR A 83 -13.57 3.91 -0.57
N LEU A 84 -14.84 3.65 -0.26
CA LEU A 84 -15.93 4.57 -0.56
C LEU A 84 -15.65 5.92 0.13
N ALA A 85 -15.79 7.01 -0.61
CA ALA A 85 -15.82 8.34 -0.02
C ALA A 85 -17.12 8.46 0.79
N SER A 86 -16.98 8.70 2.10
CA SER A 86 -18.09 9.09 2.98
C SER A 86 -18.38 10.59 2.85
#